data_AF-A0A9J7KNH6-F1
#
_entry.id   AF-A0A9J7KNH6-F1
#
_cell.length_a   1.000
_cell.length_b   1.000
_cell.length_c   1.000
_cell.angle_alpha   90.00
_cell.angle_beta   90.00
_cell.angle_gamma   90.00
#
_symmetry.space_group_name_H-M   'P 1'
#
loop_
_entity.id
_entity.type
_entity.pdbx_description
1 polymer ?
#
loop_
_entity_poly.entity_id
_entity_poly.type
_entity_poly.pdbx_seq_one_letter_code
_entity_poly.pdbx_strand_id
1 'polypeptide(L)'
;MVTHMASSRMTTAFWGCTFLGFLVFVGIGFISTNMYENSMPSSNWAPPHKMPNRKFSGTRGEEICDVKQNFVFVKVHKAGGTTATCIFQRFGYEHNLTFVLPMKINSEVGWPNFLKREDFIPSADGTFNLLVDHTVYHRKLLDHIMPPDTVYIAILRHPLAQLRSVFNGYGLAKRFPELKGVDPVASFLKDPEKYQIPYVTKSKAPYTLSKNFMAYDLGFPPGLFDDRFSVDEFVQKIAREIDLVLILEHFSESLVLLRRMMCWTLKDILYNVSPKNLKEYRKPTTENASLVEAHRRWSNVDYILYDYFNATLWQKIQDENNDFHQEVRHFENVLQSMTTYCTKANVTPVSTWEVNNASGRQTIPRTAWHDQFDLDPYLCLKLKMEWQDWEYVLKKKHVHKPMVKNGTDTVRSTIQYTRPKILHQTLLSNVFNITSEQDV
;
A
#
# COMPACT_ATOMS: atom_id res chain seq x y z
N MET A 1 -44.88 -11.31 49.15
CA MET A 1 -45.38 -10.26 50.05
C MET A 1 -44.45 -9.07 49.90
N VAL A 2 -44.72 -8.14 48.96
CA VAL A 2 -45.37 -6.82 49.19
C VAL A 2 -44.74 -6.15 50.43
N THR A 3 -44.01 -5.04 50.36
CA THR A 3 -44.54 -3.69 50.04
C THR A 3 -43.41 -2.62 49.91
N HIS A 4 -43.61 -1.71 48.94
CA HIS A 4 -43.43 -0.23 48.95
C HIS A 4 -42.08 0.42 49.34
N MET A 5 -41.55 1.47 48.70
CA MET A 5 -42.10 2.73 48.11
C MET A 5 -41.04 3.27 47.09
N ALA A 6 -41.35 3.72 45.85
CA ALA A 6 -41.88 5.04 45.45
C ALA A 6 -41.10 6.24 46.06
N SER A 7 -40.74 7.36 45.42
CA SER A 7 -41.00 7.92 44.08
C SER A 7 -40.30 9.31 44.00
N SER A 8 -40.02 9.76 42.76
CA SER A 8 -39.93 11.18 42.32
C SER A 8 -38.60 11.92 42.58
N ARG A 9 -38.11 12.87 41.75
CA ARG A 9 -38.76 13.76 40.78
C ARG A 9 -37.74 14.27 39.73
N MET A 10 -38.23 14.56 38.52
CA MET A 10 -37.59 15.36 37.47
C MET A 10 -37.17 16.75 37.96
N THR A 11 -36.12 17.32 37.36
CA THR A 11 -36.13 18.72 36.88
C THR A 11 -35.06 18.93 35.80
N THR A 12 -35.51 19.56 34.73
CA THR A 12 -34.80 20.07 33.56
C THR A 12 -34.01 21.34 33.88
N ALA A 13 -32.82 21.50 33.31
CA ALA A 13 -32.25 22.82 33.02
C ALA A 13 -31.29 22.74 31.82
N PHE A 14 -31.33 23.78 31.02
CA PHE A 14 -30.89 23.92 29.64
C PHE A 14 -29.72 24.93 29.61
N TRP A 15 -28.99 24.99 28.49
CA TRP A 15 -27.93 25.94 28.08
C TRP A 15 -26.47 25.59 28.38
N GLY A 16 -25.65 25.63 27.32
CA GLY A 16 -24.22 25.90 27.43
C GLY A 16 -23.34 25.25 26.37
N CYS A 17 -23.34 25.78 25.15
CA CYS A 17 -22.28 25.54 24.17
C CYS A 17 -20.89 25.80 24.79
N THR A 18 -19.95 24.88 24.62
CA THR A 18 -18.54 25.21 24.32
C THR A 18 -17.91 24.06 23.55
N PHE A 19 -17.71 24.31 22.26
CA PHE A 19 -16.68 23.66 21.45
C PHE A 19 -15.30 24.07 22.01
N LEU A 20 -14.53 23.10 22.49
CA LEU A 20 -13.06 23.11 22.43
C LEU A 20 -12.68 21.78 21.76
N GLY A 21 -12.04 21.72 20.58
CA GLY A 21 -10.86 22.47 20.19
C GLY A 21 -9.63 21.74 20.77
N PHE A 22 -9.13 20.70 20.09
CA PHE A 22 -7.89 20.70 19.29
C PHE A 22 -6.60 21.01 20.07
N LEU A 23 -5.57 20.20 19.79
CA LEU A 23 -4.15 20.26 20.23
C LEU A 23 -3.96 19.73 21.67
N VAL A 24 -3.16 18.69 21.94
CA VAL A 24 -1.70 18.63 21.79
C VAL A 24 -1.24 17.17 21.71
N PHE A 25 -0.55 16.79 20.64
CA PHE A 25 0.64 15.92 20.68
C PHE A 25 1.55 16.33 19.50
N VAL A 26 2.01 17.57 19.55
CA VAL A 26 3.23 18.00 18.86
C VAL A 26 4.27 18.15 19.96
N GLY A 27 5.35 17.38 19.87
CA GLY A 27 6.54 17.59 20.69
C GLY A 27 6.79 16.56 21.80
N ILE A 28 7.16 15.34 21.42
CA ILE A 28 8.36 14.67 21.96
C ILE A 28 9.02 13.94 20.78
N GLY A 29 9.64 14.72 19.90
CA GLY A 29 10.40 14.25 18.75
C GLY A 29 11.78 14.89 18.72
N PHE A 30 12.41 15.06 19.87
CA PHE A 30 13.82 15.44 20.00
C PHE A 30 14.35 14.80 21.28
N ILE A 31 15.51 14.14 21.16
CA ILE A 31 16.20 13.25 22.12
C ILE A 31 15.88 11.75 21.92
N SER A 32 16.37 11.19 20.81
CA SER A 32 17.16 9.94 20.78
C SER A 32 17.50 9.56 19.34
N THR A 33 18.35 10.34 18.67
CA THR A 33 18.99 9.92 17.41
C THR A 33 20.30 9.13 17.63
N ASN A 34 20.67 8.81 18.87
CA ASN A 34 21.96 8.18 19.19
C ASN A 34 21.88 6.74 19.75
N MET A 35 20.88 5.94 19.37
CA MET A 35 20.82 4.52 19.79
C MET A 35 20.54 3.50 18.67
N TYR A 36 20.76 3.88 17.41
CA TYR A 36 20.75 2.94 16.26
C TYR A 36 22.06 2.96 15.46
N GLU A 37 23.18 3.29 16.12
CA GLU A 37 24.50 3.32 15.51
C GLU A 37 25.41 2.16 15.95
N ASN A 38 24.83 1.03 16.34
CA ASN A 38 25.61 -0.17 16.65
C ASN A 38 25.20 -1.36 15.80
N SER A 39 26.17 -1.77 14.96
CA SER A 39 26.33 -3.06 14.28
C SER A 39 25.56 -3.33 12.98
N MET A 40 25.86 -2.56 11.92
CA MET A 40 25.95 -3.15 10.58
C MET A 40 27.40 -3.58 10.33
N PRO A 41 27.71 -4.85 10.04
CA PRO A 41 28.96 -5.18 9.39
C PRO A 41 28.84 -4.69 7.93
N SER A 42 29.18 -3.42 7.72
CA SER A 42 28.97 -2.67 6.49
C SER A 42 29.93 -3.01 5.35
N SER A 43 30.81 -4.00 5.49
CA SER A 43 31.91 -4.20 4.53
C SER A 43 31.59 -5.10 3.34
N ASN A 44 30.48 -5.85 3.33
CA ASN A 44 30.26 -6.93 2.34
C ASN A 44 29.00 -6.81 1.49
N TRP A 45 28.19 -5.75 1.65
CA TRP A 45 26.93 -5.62 0.92
C TRP A 45 27.11 -4.71 -0.30
N ALA A 46 26.57 -5.13 -1.46
CA ALA A 46 26.69 -4.33 -2.67
C ALA A 46 26.01 -2.97 -2.47
N PRO A 47 26.51 -1.90 -3.09
CA PRO A 47 25.87 -0.59 -3.00
C PRO A 47 24.43 -0.69 -3.54
N PRO A 48 23.48 0.08 -2.97
CA PRO A 48 22.11 0.08 -3.45
C PRO A 48 22.04 0.45 -4.93
N HIS A 49 21.01 -0.06 -5.63
CA HIS A 49 20.74 0.31 -7.01
C HIS A 49 20.66 1.84 -7.11
N LYS A 50 21.55 2.43 -7.92
CA LYS A 50 21.57 3.89 -8.11
C LYS A 50 20.27 4.31 -8.79
N MET A 51 19.64 5.34 -8.26
CA MET A 51 18.46 5.94 -8.89
C MET A 51 18.86 6.40 -10.30
N PRO A 52 17.98 6.27 -11.31
CA PRO A 52 18.27 6.80 -12.64
C PRO A 52 18.61 8.29 -12.55
N ASN A 53 19.76 8.68 -13.12
CA ASN A 53 20.24 10.07 -13.09
C ASN A 53 19.19 10.99 -13.72
N ARG A 54 18.67 11.95 -12.95
CA ARG A 54 17.87 13.05 -13.51
C ARG A 54 18.81 14.00 -14.25
N LYS A 55 18.47 14.30 -15.51
CA LYS A 55 19.25 15.24 -16.32
C LYS A 55 18.78 16.66 -16.04
N PHE A 56 19.62 17.46 -15.39
CA PHE A 56 19.43 18.90 -15.32
C PHE A 56 19.87 19.54 -16.64
N SER A 57 18.97 20.26 -17.31
CA SER A 57 19.29 20.99 -18.55
C SER A 57 18.84 22.45 -18.46
N GLY A 58 19.82 23.37 -18.50
CA GLY A 58 19.71 24.66 -19.19
C GLY A 58 18.91 25.81 -18.53
N THR A 59 19.63 26.86 -18.14
CA THR A 59 19.25 28.29 -17.90
C THR A 59 18.12 28.63 -16.91
N ARG A 60 17.25 27.71 -16.50
CA ARG A 60 16.21 27.96 -15.46
C ARG A 60 16.05 26.85 -14.41
N GLY A 61 16.89 25.82 -14.43
CA GLY A 61 16.86 24.77 -13.40
C GLY A 61 15.62 23.87 -13.46
N GLU A 62 14.89 23.84 -14.58
CA GLU A 62 13.80 22.87 -14.77
C GLU A 62 14.38 21.48 -15.06
N GLU A 63 13.98 20.52 -14.24
CA GLU A 63 14.37 19.11 -14.34
C GLU A 63 13.60 18.48 -15.50
N ILE A 64 14.27 18.24 -16.64
CA ILE A 64 13.66 17.51 -17.76
C ILE A 64 13.76 16.02 -17.43
N CYS A 65 12.63 15.43 -17.03
CA CYS A 65 12.57 14.00 -16.78
C CYS A 65 11.25 13.39 -17.27
N ASP A 66 11.36 12.23 -17.91
CA ASP A 66 10.21 11.58 -18.56
C ASP A 66 9.38 10.82 -17.54
N VAL A 67 8.06 11.09 -17.52
CA VAL A 67 7.09 10.40 -16.67
C VAL A 67 7.19 8.89 -16.89
N LYS A 68 7.53 8.15 -15.83
CA LYS A 68 7.62 6.69 -15.88
C LYS A 68 6.23 6.09 -15.70
N GLN A 69 5.83 5.27 -16.67
CA GLN A 69 4.49 4.66 -16.74
C GLN A 69 4.51 3.13 -16.62
N ASN A 70 5.65 2.50 -16.89
CA ASN A 70 5.82 1.04 -16.77
C ASN A 70 6.42 0.72 -15.40
N PHE A 71 5.66 0.06 -14.53
CA PHE A 71 6.17 -0.36 -13.23
C PHE A 71 5.45 -1.58 -12.64
N VAL A 72 6.19 -2.34 -11.85
CA VAL A 72 5.66 -3.40 -10.98
C VAL A 72 5.74 -2.92 -9.54
N PHE A 73 4.63 -3.03 -8.82
CA PHE A 73 4.60 -2.90 -7.38
C PHE A 73 4.47 -4.28 -6.72
N VAL A 74 5.56 -4.76 -6.13
CA VAL A 74 5.59 -5.97 -5.31
C VAL A 74 4.89 -5.68 -3.99
N LYS A 75 3.58 -5.94 -3.99
CA LYS A 75 2.70 -5.67 -2.86
C LYS A 75 2.90 -6.71 -1.75
N VAL A 76 3.55 -6.29 -0.68
CA VAL A 76 3.76 -7.12 0.51
C VAL A 76 2.55 -7.09 1.45
N HIS A 77 2.15 -8.26 1.92
CA HIS A 77 1.04 -8.41 2.84
C HIS A 77 1.29 -7.70 4.17
N LYS A 78 0.28 -6.94 4.60
CA LYS A 78 0.24 -6.24 5.89
C LYS A 78 1.34 -5.18 6.09
N ALA A 79 2.01 -4.78 5.01
CA ALA A 79 2.99 -3.70 4.95
C ALA A 79 2.42 -2.37 4.43
N GLY A 80 1.10 -2.14 4.51
CA GLY A 80 0.47 -0.92 4.00
C GLY A 80 0.26 -0.89 2.47
N GLY A 81 0.49 -2.01 1.79
CA GLY A 81 0.37 -2.13 0.34
C GLY A 81 -0.98 -1.71 -0.25
N THR A 82 -2.10 -1.82 0.47
CA THR A 82 -3.42 -1.35 -0.04
C THR A 82 -3.43 0.14 -0.35
N THR A 83 -2.84 0.98 0.51
CA THR A 83 -2.78 2.43 0.29
C THR A 83 -1.94 2.75 -0.95
N ALA A 84 -0.76 2.13 -1.07
CA ALA A 84 0.11 2.26 -2.24
C ALA A 84 -0.57 1.75 -3.52
N THR A 85 -1.25 0.60 -3.48
CA THR A 85 -2.02 0.08 -4.61
C THR A 85 -3.10 1.08 -5.08
N CYS A 86 -3.84 1.73 -4.16
CA CYS A 86 -4.82 2.76 -4.54
C CYS A 86 -4.17 3.96 -5.25
N ILE A 87 -2.97 4.39 -4.82
CA ILE A 87 -2.19 5.44 -5.49
C ILE A 87 -1.88 5.02 -6.93
N PHE A 88 -1.34 3.80 -7.10
CA PHE A 88 -0.92 3.30 -8.41
C PHE A 88 -2.08 2.99 -9.35
N GLN A 89 -3.20 2.47 -8.83
CA GLN A 89 -4.43 2.26 -9.59
C GLN A 89 -5.00 3.59 -10.10
N ARG A 90 -5.01 4.63 -9.24
CA ARG A 90 -5.42 5.98 -9.66
C ARG A 90 -4.50 6.54 -10.73
N PHE A 91 -3.18 6.46 -10.53
CA PHE A 91 -2.20 6.91 -11.52
C PHE A 91 -2.42 6.22 -12.86
N GLY A 92 -2.45 4.89 -12.91
CA GLY A 92 -2.64 4.18 -14.17
C GLY A 92 -4.00 4.45 -14.83
N TYR A 93 -5.06 4.68 -14.03
CA TYR A 93 -6.35 5.14 -14.56
C TYR A 93 -6.23 6.52 -15.23
N GLU A 94 -5.60 7.50 -14.55
CA GLU A 94 -5.47 8.88 -15.03
C GLU A 94 -4.60 8.98 -16.30
N HIS A 95 -3.68 8.04 -16.48
CA HIS A 95 -2.80 7.93 -17.65
C HIS A 95 -3.26 6.90 -18.70
N ASN A 96 -4.46 6.33 -18.58
CA ASN A 96 -5.02 5.34 -19.52
C ASN A 96 -4.15 4.08 -19.73
N LEU A 97 -3.45 3.66 -18.69
CA LEU A 97 -2.49 2.56 -18.73
C LEU A 97 -3.16 1.18 -18.62
N THR A 98 -2.49 0.15 -19.13
CA THR A 98 -2.96 -1.23 -19.14
C THR A 98 -2.41 -1.99 -17.94
N PHE A 99 -3.29 -2.64 -17.18
CA PHE A 99 -2.93 -3.36 -15.95
C PHE A 99 -2.90 -4.87 -16.16
N VAL A 100 -1.96 -5.55 -15.49
CA VAL A 100 -2.05 -6.98 -15.24
C VAL A 100 -3.09 -7.17 -14.14
N LEU A 101 -4.31 -7.58 -14.52
CA LEU A 101 -5.47 -7.70 -13.63
C LEU A 101 -5.86 -9.16 -13.41
N PRO A 102 -6.27 -9.55 -12.19
CA PRO A 102 -6.60 -10.94 -11.87
C PRO A 102 -7.87 -11.43 -12.58
N MET A 103 -7.93 -12.71 -12.96
CA MET A 103 -9.16 -13.29 -13.54
C MET A 103 -10.30 -13.44 -12.52
N LYS A 104 -9.97 -13.65 -11.23
CA LYS A 104 -10.91 -13.99 -10.15
C LYS A 104 -11.25 -12.79 -9.25
N ILE A 105 -12.21 -12.98 -8.35
CA ILE A 105 -12.58 -12.00 -7.31
C ILE A 105 -11.55 -11.98 -6.18
N ASN A 106 -10.40 -11.37 -6.42
CA ASN A 106 -9.36 -11.11 -5.42
C ASN A 106 -8.37 -10.05 -5.91
N SER A 107 -7.54 -9.53 -5.02
CA SER A 107 -6.38 -8.67 -5.35
C SER A 107 -5.11 -9.52 -5.45
N GLU A 108 -5.20 -10.68 -6.11
CA GLU A 108 -4.13 -11.68 -6.20
C GLU A 108 -3.97 -12.17 -7.63
N VAL A 109 -2.76 -12.06 -8.17
CA VAL A 109 -2.38 -12.58 -9.48
C VAL A 109 -1.36 -13.70 -9.27
N GLY A 110 -1.85 -14.94 -9.27
CA GLY A 110 -1.06 -16.16 -9.09
C GLY A 110 -0.67 -16.51 -7.64
N TRP A 111 -0.75 -15.54 -6.72
CA TRP A 111 -0.44 -15.77 -5.31
C TRP A 111 -1.31 -16.90 -4.71
N PRO A 112 -0.78 -17.82 -3.88
CA PRO A 112 0.57 -17.83 -3.30
C PRO A 112 1.63 -18.49 -4.18
N ASN A 113 1.33 -18.90 -5.41
CA ASN A 113 2.32 -19.52 -6.29
C ASN A 113 2.92 -18.48 -7.24
N PHE A 114 3.86 -18.93 -8.08
CA PHE A 114 4.30 -18.11 -9.20
C PHE A 114 3.16 -17.90 -10.19
N LEU A 115 3.08 -16.66 -10.67
CA LEU A 115 2.14 -16.20 -11.67
C LEU A 115 2.17 -17.05 -12.95
N LYS A 116 0.98 -17.38 -13.46
CA LYS A 116 0.77 -18.02 -14.76
C LYS A 116 -0.11 -17.15 -15.66
N ARG A 117 -0.13 -17.47 -16.96
CA ARG A 117 -0.92 -16.73 -17.95
C ARG A 117 -2.42 -16.77 -17.63
N GLU A 118 -2.90 -17.85 -17.02
CA GLU A 118 -4.32 -18.04 -16.69
C GLU A 118 -4.76 -17.24 -15.46
N ASP A 119 -3.82 -16.63 -14.74
CA ASP A 119 -4.12 -15.87 -13.52
C ASP A 119 -4.54 -14.42 -13.83
N PHE A 120 -4.26 -13.91 -15.03
CA PHE A 120 -4.55 -12.53 -15.40
C PHE A 120 -5.29 -12.38 -16.73
N ILE A 121 -6.04 -11.28 -16.85
CA ILE A 121 -6.80 -10.94 -18.05
C ILE A 121 -5.82 -10.56 -19.17
N PRO A 122 -5.85 -11.23 -20.34
CA PRO A 122 -4.98 -10.88 -21.46
C PRO A 122 -5.18 -9.42 -21.91
N SER A 123 -4.11 -8.78 -22.38
CA SER A 123 -4.18 -7.48 -23.05
C SER A 123 -4.44 -7.64 -24.55
N ALA A 124 -5.07 -6.63 -25.16
CA ALA A 124 -5.41 -6.56 -26.58
C ALA A 124 -4.21 -6.70 -27.52
N ASP A 125 -3.08 -6.09 -27.17
CA ASP A 125 -1.83 -6.09 -27.93
C ASP A 125 -0.74 -6.92 -27.23
N GLY A 126 -1.10 -7.63 -26.15
CA GLY A 126 -0.16 -8.38 -25.32
C GLY A 126 0.73 -7.52 -24.42
N THR A 127 0.55 -6.20 -24.40
CA THR A 127 1.37 -5.29 -23.59
C THR A 127 0.69 -4.88 -22.30
N PHE A 128 1.49 -4.60 -21.27
CA PHE A 128 1.06 -4.14 -19.95
C PHE A 128 1.95 -3.00 -19.47
N ASN A 129 1.44 -2.17 -18.58
CA ASN A 129 2.17 -1.07 -17.96
C ASN A 129 2.30 -1.26 -16.43
N LEU A 130 1.28 -1.82 -15.77
CA LEU A 130 1.25 -1.93 -14.30
C LEU A 130 0.92 -3.34 -13.81
N LEU A 131 1.63 -3.80 -12.79
CA LEU A 131 1.19 -4.89 -11.92
C LEU A 131 1.26 -4.41 -10.47
N VAL A 132 0.11 -4.35 -9.79
CA VAL A 132 -0.01 -3.74 -8.44
C VAL A 132 -0.82 -4.58 -7.45
N ASP A 133 -1.28 -5.75 -7.90
CA ASP A 133 -1.97 -6.76 -7.10
C ASP A 133 -0.96 -7.78 -6.52
N HIS A 134 -1.37 -8.57 -5.53
CA HIS A 134 -0.47 -9.51 -4.87
C HIS A 134 0.03 -10.59 -5.82
N THR A 135 1.34 -10.75 -5.89
CA THR A 135 2.02 -11.85 -6.59
C THR A 135 3.25 -12.24 -5.79
N VAL A 136 3.74 -13.47 -5.96
CA VAL A 136 5.08 -13.83 -5.46
C VAL A 136 6.10 -13.31 -6.46
N TYR A 137 6.98 -12.42 -6.01
CA TYR A 137 7.95 -11.78 -6.90
C TYR A 137 8.87 -12.79 -7.58
N HIS A 138 8.94 -12.69 -8.90
CA HIS A 138 9.86 -13.49 -9.70
C HIS A 138 10.30 -12.71 -10.95
N ARG A 139 11.45 -12.02 -10.85
CA ARG A 139 11.99 -11.12 -11.88
C ARG A 139 11.88 -11.67 -13.30
N LYS A 140 12.45 -12.86 -13.54
CA LYS A 140 12.45 -13.47 -14.88
C LYS A 140 11.06 -13.71 -15.46
N LEU A 141 10.05 -13.99 -14.63
CA LEU A 141 8.69 -14.21 -15.13
C LEU A 141 8.04 -12.87 -15.52
N LEU A 142 8.26 -11.85 -14.69
CA LEU A 142 7.74 -10.51 -14.91
C LEU A 142 8.39 -9.83 -16.13
N ASP A 143 9.66 -10.08 -16.41
CA ASP A 143 10.33 -9.58 -17.63
C ASP A 143 9.74 -10.15 -18.94
N HIS A 144 8.97 -11.25 -18.90
CA HIS A 144 8.25 -11.77 -20.07
C HIS A 144 6.85 -11.13 -20.24
N ILE A 145 6.38 -10.38 -19.24
CA ILE A 145 5.04 -9.78 -19.21
C ILE A 145 5.13 -8.27 -19.34
N MET A 146 6.12 -7.68 -18.66
CA MET A 146 6.29 -6.25 -18.53
C MET A 146 7.33 -5.73 -19.54
N PRO A 147 7.21 -4.48 -20.02
CA PRO A 147 8.18 -3.87 -20.93
C PRO A 147 9.61 -3.79 -20.34
N PRO A 148 10.65 -3.74 -21.17
CA PRO A 148 12.05 -3.70 -20.70
C PRO A 148 12.41 -2.52 -19.79
N ASP A 149 11.72 -1.38 -19.92
CA ASP A 149 11.95 -0.16 -19.13
C ASP A 149 11.13 -0.11 -17.82
N THR A 150 10.57 -1.25 -17.40
CA THR A 150 9.75 -1.36 -16.20
C THR A 150 10.54 -1.08 -14.93
N VAL A 151 10.05 -0.13 -14.13
CA VAL A 151 10.56 0.17 -12.78
C VAL A 151 9.95 -0.80 -11.76
N TYR A 152 10.75 -1.34 -10.85
CA TYR A 152 10.29 -2.27 -9.83
C TYR A 152 10.30 -1.60 -8.46
N ILE A 153 9.14 -1.60 -7.82
CA ILE A 153 8.89 -0.98 -6.53
C ILE A 153 8.41 -2.07 -5.57
N ALA A 154 8.85 -2.05 -4.33
CA ALA A 154 8.29 -2.89 -3.27
C ALA A 154 7.93 -2.03 -2.05
N ILE A 155 7.26 -2.63 -1.06
CA ILE A 155 7.03 -2.00 0.24
C ILE A 155 7.38 -2.96 1.36
N LEU A 156 8.05 -2.46 2.40
CA LEU A 156 8.30 -3.18 3.63
C LEU A 156 7.74 -2.42 4.83
N ARG A 157 7.66 -3.13 5.95
CA ARG A 157 7.21 -2.63 7.24
C ARG A 157 8.05 -3.25 8.32
N HIS A 158 8.23 -2.59 9.46
CA HIS A 158 8.93 -3.18 10.59
C HIS A 158 8.34 -4.57 10.93
N PRO A 159 9.14 -5.66 10.98
CA PRO A 159 8.61 -7.01 11.01
C PRO A 159 7.67 -7.30 12.18
N LEU A 160 7.95 -6.81 13.39
CA LEU A 160 7.04 -7.00 14.53
C LEU A 160 5.70 -6.26 14.34
N ALA A 161 5.73 -5.07 13.73
CA ALA A 161 4.52 -4.31 13.43
C ALA A 161 3.70 -4.99 12.32
N GLN A 162 4.38 -5.60 11.34
CA GLN A 162 3.78 -6.44 10.31
C GLN A 162 3.10 -7.67 10.94
N LEU A 163 3.78 -8.40 11.84
CA LEU A 163 3.20 -9.53 12.57
C LEU A 163 1.93 -9.15 13.35
N ARG A 164 1.93 -8.01 14.07
CA ARG A 164 0.73 -7.51 14.76
C ARG A 164 -0.43 -7.24 13.78
N SER A 165 -0.11 -6.67 12.62
CA SER A 165 -1.11 -6.43 11.57
C SER A 165 -1.63 -7.73 10.95
N VAL A 166 -0.78 -8.76 10.78
CA VAL A 166 -1.17 -10.12 10.39
C VAL A 166 -2.14 -10.70 11.43
N PHE A 167 -1.79 -10.64 12.72
CA PHE A 167 -2.63 -11.16 13.81
C PHE A 167 -4.03 -10.56 13.80
N ASN A 168 -4.11 -9.25 13.64
CA ASN A 168 -5.37 -8.51 13.59
C ASN A 168 -6.12 -8.75 12.27
N GLY A 169 -5.42 -8.70 11.15
CA GLY A 169 -6.00 -8.78 9.79
C GLY A 169 -6.54 -10.17 9.46
N TYR A 170 -5.80 -11.22 9.80
CA TYR A 170 -6.17 -12.61 9.52
C TYR A 170 -6.79 -13.33 10.72
N GLY A 171 -6.93 -12.63 11.85
CA GLY A 171 -7.54 -13.16 13.06
C GLY A 171 -6.78 -14.36 13.65
N LEU A 172 -5.44 -14.37 13.57
CA LEU A 172 -4.63 -15.52 14.01
C LEU A 172 -4.89 -15.90 15.46
N ALA A 173 -5.03 -14.92 16.35
CA ALA A 173 -5.34 -15.17 17.76
C ALA A 173 -6.67 -15.91 17.97
N LYS A 174 -7.62 -15.84 17.02
CA LYS A 174 -8.90 -16.55 17.11
C LYS A 174 -8.76 -18.04 16.78
N ARG A 175 -7.70 -18.42 16.07
CA ARG A 175 -7.44 -19.82 15.69
C ARG A 175 -6.94 -20.68 16.85
N PHE A 176 -6.39 -20.04 17.90
CA PHE A 176 -5.78 -20.72 19.03
C PHE A 176 -6.35 -20.19 20.34
N PRO A 177 -7.02 -21.05 21.15
CA PRO A 177 -7.51 -20.67 22.46
C PRO A 177 -6.42 -20.08 23.37
N GLU A 178 -5.19 -20.58 23.31
CA GLU A 178 -4.08 -20.14 24.17
C GLU A 178 -3.57 -18.73 23.85
N LEU A 179 -3.90 -18.20 22.66
CA LEU A 179 -3.55 -16.84 22.26
C LEU A 179 -4.64 -15.82 22.62
N LYS A 180 -5.73 -16.25 23.27
CA LYS A 180 -6.80 -15.38 23.78
C LYS A 180 -6.34 -14.66 25.07
N GLY A 181 -5.39 -13.75 24.94
CA GLY A 181 -4.86 -12.92 26.03
C GLY A 181 -4.84 -11.42 25.72
N VAL A 182 -4.29 -10.64 26.65
CA VAL A 182 -4.06 -9.19 26.52
C VAL A 182 -3.14 -8.88 25.35
N ASP A 183 -2.02 -9.59 25.21
CA ASP A 183 -1.09 -9.49 24.09
C ASP A 183 -0.88 -10.85 23.41
N PRO A 184 -1.73 -11.21 22.42
CA PRO A 184 -1.60 -12.45 21.66
C PRO A 184 -0.26 -12.64 20.94
N VAL A 185 0.39 -11.53 20.55
CA VAL A 185 1.69 -11.62 19.86
C VAL A 185 2.78 -11.97 20.86
N ALA A 186 2.78 -11.37 22.05
CA ALA A 186 3.66 -11.77 23.12
C ALA A 186 3.46 -13.23 23.57
N SER A 187 2.21 -13.69 23.68
CA SER A 187 1.94 -15.11 23.98
C SER A 187 2.44 -16.04 22.87
N PHE A 188 2.24 -15.68 21.60
CA PHE A 188 2.73 -16.45 20.47
C PHE A 188 4.26 -16.55 20.47
N LEU A 189 4.96 -15.44 20.74
CA LEU A 189 6.43 -15.39 20.70
C LEU A 189 7.13 -16.13 21.84
N LYS A 190 6.39 -16.67 22.82
CA LYS A 190 6.95 -17.58 23.83
C LYS A 190 7.29 -18.95 23.26
N ASP A 191 6.50 -19.42 22.30
CA ASP A 191 6.71 -20.70 21.61
C ASP A 191 6.26 -20.63 20.14
N PRO A 192 7.09 -20.02 19.26
CA PRO A 192 6.96 -19.96 17.81
C PRO A 192 6.22 -21.08 17.12
N GLU A 193 6.88 -22.22 17.33
CA GLU A 193 6.85 -23.44 16.55
C GLU A 193 5.58 -24.22 16.83
N LYS A 194 5.08 -24.15 18.07
CA LYS A 194 3.76 -24.68 18.43
C LYS A 194 2.65 -24.18 17.52
N TYR A 195 2.80 -22.96 16.98
CA TYR A 195 1.80 -22.30 16.15
C TYR A 195 2.17 -22.29 14.65
N GLN A 196 3.15 -23.08 14.22
CA GLN A 196 3.52 -23.26 12.80
C GLN A 196 2.75 -24.40 12.12
N ILE A 197 2.67 -24.31 10.79
CA ILE A 197 2.11 -25.35 9.91
C ILE A 197 3.05 -26.57 9.97
N PRO A 198 2.56 -27.81 10.22
CA PRO A 198 1.23 -28.35 9.86
C PRO A 198 0.13 -28.25 10.93
N TYR A 199 0.42 -27.77 12.14
CA TYR A 199 -0.49 -27.94 13.30
C TYR A 199 -1.72 -27.02 13.31
N VAL A 200 -1.82 -26.07 12.37
CA VAL A 200 -2.81 -24.98 12.41
C VAL A 200 -3.86 -25.07 11.30
N THR A 201 -3.54 -25.73 10.19
CA THR A 201 -4.46 -25.90 9.04
C THR A 201 -4.08 -27.12 8.22
N LYS A 202 -5.06 -27.83 7.63
CA LYS A 202 -4.85 -28.87 6.59
C LYS A 202 -4.28 -28.31 5.26
N SER A 203 -3.77 -27.07 5.26
CA SER A 203 -3.36 -26.34 4.07
C SER A 203 -1.97 -26.77 3.61
N LYS A 204 -1.82 -27.09 2.32
CA LYS A 204 -0.53 -27.31 1.65
C LYS A 204 0.10 -26.00 1.15
N ALA A 205 -0.20 -24.88 1.81
CA ALA A 205 0.26 -23.57 1.40
C ALA A 205 1.80 -23.48 1.52
N PRO A 206 2.49 -22.95 0.49
CA PRO A 206 3.95 -22.83 0.48
C PRO A 206 4.50 -21.69 1.36
N TYR A 207 3.71 -21.12 2.27
CA TYR A 207 4.09 -19.98 3.10
C TYR A 207 3.55 -20.10 4.53
N THR A 208 4.09 -19.29 5.43
CA THR A 208 3.52 -19.08 6.76
C THR A 208 3.16 -17.61 6.94
N LEU A 209 2.06 -17.34 7.65
CA LEU A 209 1.63 -15.96 7.92
C LEU A 209 2.50 -15.27 8.98
N SER A 210 3.28 -16.03 9.75
CA SER A 210 3.98 -15.53 10.94
C SER A 210 5.50 -15.58 10.85
N LYS A 211 6.10 -16.31 9.90
CA LYS A 211 7.55 -16.41 9.72
C LYS A 211 7.93 -16.00 8.30
N ASN A 212 8.79 -14.99 8.20
CA ASN A 212 9.39 -14.49 6.95
C ASN A 212 8.35 -14.22 5.86
N PHE A 213 7.22 -13.60 6.23
CA PHE A 213 6.08 -13.45 5.36
C PHE A 213 6.31 -12.37 4.29
N MET A 214 7.06 -11.31 4.62
CA MET A 214 7.44 -10.30 3.63
C MET A 214 8.47 -10.86 2.64
N ALA A 215 9.44 -11.64 3.13
CA ALA A 215 10.42 -12.34 2.30
C ALA A 215 9.74 -13.30 1.32
N TYR A 216 8.68 -13.99 1.76
CA TYR A 216 7.89 -14.86 0.89
C TYR A 216 7.26 -14.10 -0.28
N ASP A 217 6.60 -12.96 -0.01
CA ASP A 217 6.02 -12.12 -1.07
C ASP A 217 7.10 -11.62 -2.05
N LEU A 218 8.31 -11.34 -1.56
CA LEU A 218 9.49 -10.98 -2.35
C LEU A 218 10.18 -12.19 -3.03
N GLY A 219 9.62 -13.40 -2.92
CA GLY A 219 10.08 -14.59 -3.64
C GLY A 219 11.18 -15.39 -2.94
N PHE A 220 11.40 -15.22 -1.64
CA PHE A 220 12.34 -16.05 -0.89
C PHE A 220 11.85 -17.50 -0.81
N PRO A 221 12.67 -18.51 -1.17
CA PRO A 221 12.27 -19.91 -1.11
C PRO A 221 11.99 -20.37 0.33
N PRO A 222 10.85 -21.06 0.57
CA PRO A 222 10.58 -21.67 1.87
C PRO A 222 11.68 -22.67 2.26
N GLY A 223 12.05 -22.69 3.54
CA GLY A 223 13.00 -23.67 4.10
C GLY A 223 14.48 -23.27 4.05
N LEU A 224 14.84 -22.17 3.39
CA LEU A 224 16.24 -21.69 3.33
C LEU A 224 16.57 -20.61 4.37
N PHE A 225 15.67 -20.37 5.34
CA PHE A 225 15.81 -19.26 6.29
C PHE A 225 16.98 -19.42 7.28
N ASP A 226 17.46 -20.64 7.52
CA ASP A 226 18.63 -20.90 8.38
C ASP A 226 19.96 -20.89 7.58
N ASP A 227 19.90 -20.88 6.25
CA ASP A 227 21.09 -20.80 5.41
C ASP A 227 21.48 -19.33 5.20
N ARG A 228 22.50 -18.88 5.94
CA ARG A 228 22.98 -17.51 5.89
C ARG A 228 23.41 -17.10 4.48
N PHE A 229 24.01 -18.01 3.71
CA PHE A 229 24.44 -17.72 2.35
C PHE A 229 23.24 -17.43 1.45
N SER A 230 22.21 -18.29 1.47
CA SER A 230 20.96 -18.07 0.73
C SER A 230 20.26 -16.77 1.11
N VAL A 231 20.26 -16.42 2.41
CA VAL A 231 19.65 -15.18 2.90
C VAL A 231 20.40 -13.94 2.40
N ASP A 232 21.73 -13.92 2.50
CA ASP A 232 22.54 -12.80 2.01
C ASP A 232 22.45 -12.68 0.48
N GLU A 233 22.48 -13.80 -0.26
CA GLU A 233 22.29 -13.81 -1.71
C GLU A 233 20.92 -13.23 -2.09
N PHE A 234 19.87 -13.61 -1.37
CA PHE A 234 18.51 -13.11 -1.60
C PHE A 234 18.41 -11.60 -1.38
N VAL A 235 18.93 -11.07 -0.28
CA VAL A 235 18.91 -9.61 0.00
C VAL A 235 19.64 -8.86 -1.11
N GLN A 236 20.80 -9.36 -1.53
CA GLN A 236 21.58 -8.79 -2.63
C GLN A 236 20.86 -8.89 -3.98
N LYS A 237 20.13 -9.97 -4.23
CA LYS A 237 19.27 -10.10 -5.42
C LYS A 237 18.17 -9.04 -5.43
N ILE A 238 17.41 -8.89 -4.35
CA ILE A 238 16.36 -7.87 -4.23
C ILE A 238 16.97 -6.46 -4.37
N ALA A 239 18.14 -6.21 -3.78
CA ALA A 239 18.83 -4.93 -3.86
C ALA A 239 19.24 -4.53 -5.29
N ARG A 240 19.50 -5.52 -6.16
CA ARG A 240 19.82 -5.30 -7.57
C ARG A 240 18.58 -5.19 -8.46
N GLU A 241 17.51 -5.92 -8.13
CA GLU A 241 16.36 -6.09 -9.02
C GLU A 241 15.17 -5.15 -8.72
N ILE A 242 15.12 -4.57 -7.52
CA ILE A 242 14.09 -3.61 -7.08
C ILE A 242 14.70 -2.21 -7.00
N ASP A 243 14.16 -1.26 -7.76
CA ASP A 243 14.67 0.10 -7.87
C ASP A 243 14.44 0.93 -6.60
N LEU A 244 13.27 0.75 -5.97
CA LEU A 244 12.88 1.42 -4.74
C LEU A 244 12.03 0.52 -3.83
N VAL A 245 12.46 0.37 -2.58
CA VAL A 245 11.65 -0.24 -1.52
C VAL A 245 11.12 0.87 -0.62
N LEU A 246 9.80 1.05 -0.62
CA LEU A 246 9.11 1.96 0.29
C LEU A 246 9.14 1.39 1.72
N ILE A 247 9.30 2.24 2.72
CA ILE A 247 9.23 1.85 4.13
C ILE A 247 7.97 2.46 4.74
N LEU A 248 7.07 1.63 5.25
CA LEU A 248 5.77 2.10 5.77
C LEU A 248 5.92 3.10 6.92
N GLU A 249 6.93 2.92 7.77
CA GLU A 249 7.26 3.82 8.87
C GLU A 249 7.74 5.20 8.39
N HIS A 250 8.18 5.30 7.13
CA HIS A 250 8.66 6.53 6.46
C HIS A 250 7.90 6.74 5.15
N PHE A 251 6.58 6.57 5.18
CA PHE A 251 5.77 6.51 3.96
C PHE A 251 5.73 7.84 3.21
N SER A 252 5.69 8.98 3.92
CA SER A 252 5.75 10.32 3.31
C SER A 252 7.06 10.51 2.53
N GLU A 253 8.20 10.22 3.15
CA GLU A 253 9.51 10.28 2.53
C GLU A 253 9.61 9.29 1.35
N SER A 254 9.12 8.06 1.53
CA SER A 254 9.10 7.04 0.49
C SER A 254 8.30 7.50 -0.74
N LEU A 255 7.14 8.14 -0.55
CA LEU A 255 6.30 8.63 -1.65
C LEU A 255 6.91 9.84 -2.35
N VAL A 256 7.54 10.76 -1.62
CA VAL A 256 8.24 11.90 -2.24
C VAL A 256 9.44 11.42 -3.05
N LEU A 257 10.21 10.45 -2.53
CA LEU A 257 11.30 9.84 -3.26
C LEU A 257 10.81 9.08 -4.51
N LEU A 258 9.69 8.36 -4.39
CA LEU A 258 9.03 7.71 -5.51
C LEU A 258 8.58 8.71 -6.59
N ARG A 259 7.94 9.81 -6.18
CA ARG A 259 7.48 10.87 -7.09
C ARG A 259 8.64 11.39 -7.93
N ARG A 260 9.72 11.73 -7.24
CA ARG A 260 10.98 12.21 -7.78
C ARG A 260 11.62 11.18 -8.75
N MET A 261 11.69 9.91 -8.36
CA MET A 261 12.20 8.82 -9.21
C MET A 261 11.38 8.60 -10.48
N MET A 262 10.05 8.71 -10.36
CA MET A 262 9.11 8.38 -11.43
C MET A 262 8.72 9.58 -12.31
N CYS A 263 9.22 10.78 -11.99
CA CYS A 263 8.83 12.03 -12.64
C CYS A 263 7.32 12.30 -12.53
N TRP A 264 6.73 11.92 -11.40
CA TRP A 264 5.31 12.13 -11.15
C TRP A 264 5.05 13.52 -10.57
N THR A 265 3.83 14.01 -10.74
CA THR A 265 3.37 15.24 -10.09
C THR A 265 3.08 14.98 -8.61
N LEU A 266 3.04 16.03 -7.79
CA LEU A 266 2.61 15.89 -6.40
C LEU A 266 1.17 15.35 -6.31
N LYS A 267 0.30 15.71 -7.27
CA LYS A 267 -1.07 15.23 -7.34
C LYS A 267 -1.16 13.72 -7.54
N ASP A 268 -0.20 13.10 -8.20
CA ASP A 268 -0.19 11.65 -8.49
C ASP A 268 0.03 10.80 -7.23
N ILE A 269 0.83 11.29 -6.28
CA ILE A 269 1.13 10.58 -5.03
C ILE A 269 0.16 10.88 -3.87
N LEU A 270 -0.84 11.75 -4.08
CA LEU A 270 -1.87 12.00 -3.07
C LEU A 270 -2.67 10.72 -2.78
N TYR A 271 -3.04 10.54 -1.51
CA TYR A 271 -3.87 9.42 -1.08
C TYR A 271 -4.81 9.85 0.03
N ASN A 272 -5.90 9.11 0.19
CA ASN A 272 -6.80 9.34 1.31
C ASN A 272 -6.16 8.84 2.60
N VAL A 273 -5.81 9.78 3.48
CA VAL A 273 -5.23 9.53 4.81
C VAL A 273 -6.26 8.96 5.79
N SER A 274 -7.56 9.04 5.47
CA SER A 274 -8.61 8.45 6.30
C SER A 274 -8.31 6.97 6.56
N PRO A 275 -8.49 6.48 7.78
CA PRO A 275 -8.16 5.10 8.16
C PRO A 275 -8.92 4.03 7.36
N LYS A 276 -8.46 3.68 6.17
CA LYS A 276 -8.96 2.51 5.44
C LYS A 276 -8.34 1.27 6.06
N ASN A 277 -8.97 0.79 7.13
CA ASN A 277 -8.52 -0.37 7.93
C ASN A 277 -7.41 -0.10 8.95
N LEU A 278 -7.30 1.11 9.55
CA LEU A 278 -6.75 1.18 10.93
C LEU A 278 -7.78 0.57 11.87
N LYS A 279 -7.92 -0.76 11.81
CA LYS A 279 -8.07 -1.47 13.06
C LYS A 279 -6.71 -1.31 13.71
N GLU A 280 -6.51 -0.20 14.45
CA GLU A 280 -5.44 -0.13 15.43
C GLU A 280 -5.40 -1.48 16.13
N TYR A 281 -4.20 -1.96 16.42
CA TYR A 281 -4.08 -3.12 17.28
C TYR A 281 -4.63 -2.68 18.65
N ARG A 282 -5.94 -2.85 18.86
CA ARG A 282 -6.71 -2.36 20.02
C ARG A 282 -6.30 -3.05 21.33
N LYS A 283 -5.31 -3.92 21.26
CA LYS A 283 -4.77 -4.68 22.37
C LYS A 283 -3.51 -3.95 22.85
N PRO A 284 -3.30 -3.82 24.18
CA PRO A 284 -2.08 -3.20 24.71
C PRO A 284 -0.85 -3.83 24.06
N THR A 285 -0.01 -3.02 23.41
CA THR A 285 1.25 -3.48 22.86
C THR A 285 2.32 -3.35 23.93
N THR A 286 2.84 -4.48 24.40
CA THR A 286 4.08 -4.46 25.16
C THR A 286 5.21 -4.33 24.13
N GLU A 287 5.66 -3.11 23.85
CA GLU A 287 6.91 -2.93 23.11
C GLU A 287 8.06 -2.90 24.11
N ASN A 288 8.77 -4.03 24.19
CA ASN A 288 10.05 -4.09 24.86
C ASN A 288 11.06 -4.79 23.95
N ALA A 289 12.35 -4.50 24.16
CA ALA A 289 13.43 -5.05 23.35
C ALA A 289 13.41 -6.58 23.29
N SER A 290 13.02 -7.25 24.39
CA SER A 290 12.93 -8.71 24.46
C SER A 290 11.95 -9.29 23.44
N LEU A 291 10.81 -8.64 23.21
CA LEU A 291 9.82 -9.08 22.23
C LEU A 291 10.31 -8.92 20.80
N VAL A 292 11.00 -7.81 20.50
CA VAL A 292 11.62 -7.57 19.19
C VAL A 292 12.65 -8.65 18.90
N GLU A 293 13.53 -8.97 19.85
CA GLU A 293 14.56 -10.00 19.71
C GLU A 293 13.98 -11.41 19.59
N ALA A 294 12.92 -11.73 20.35
CA ALA A 294 12.20 -12.99 20.18
C ALA A 294 11.64 -13.13 18.76
N HIS A 295 11.04 -12.07 18.22
CA HIS A 295 10.55 -12.06 16.86
C HIS A 295 11.68 -12.07 15.81
N ARG A 296 12.81 -11.40 16.09
CA ARG A 296 13.98 -11.37 15.20
C ARG A 296 14.59 -12.76 15.01
N ARG A 297 14.64 -13.56 16.07
CA ARG A 297 15.02 -14.99 15.96
C ARG A 297 14.00 -15.79 15.14
N TRP A 298 12.72 -15.48 15.28
CA TRP A 298 11.65 -16.20 14.58
C TRP A 298 11.57 -15.89 13.09
N SER A 299 11.65 -14.61 12.73
CA SER A 299 11.44 -14.07 11.38
C SER A 299 12.68 -13.32 10.89
N ASN A 300 13.82 -13.98 10.99
CA ASN A 300 15.16 -13.44 10.74
C ASN A 300 15.34 -12.78 9.36
N VAL A 301 14.83 -13.40 8.29
CA VAL A 301 14.98 -12.91 6.91
C VAL A 301 14.25 -11.57 6.74
N ASP A 302 13.04 -11.45 7.29
CA ASP A 302 12.26 -10.20 7.24
C ASP A 302 12.98 -9.05 7.94
N TYR A 303 13.69 -9.31 9.04
CA TYR A 303 14.49 -8.29 9.72
C TYR A 303 15.72 -7.89 8.93
N ILE A 304 16.45 -8.85 8.34
CA ILE A 304 17.62 -8.53 7.51
C ILE A 304 17.21 -7.69 6.29
N LEU A 305 16.08 -8.02 5.65
CA LEU A 305 15.50 -7.21 4.58
C LEU A 305 15.13 -5.81 5.05
N TYR A 306 14.38 -5.71 6.15
CA TYR A 306 13.92 -4.42 6.66
C TYR A 306 15.09 -3.51 7.04
N ASP A 307 16.06 -4.03 7.79
CA ASP A 307 17.22 -3.26 8.25
C ASP A 307 18.05 -2.76 7.05
N TYR A 308 18.27 -3.62 6.05
CA TYR A 308 18.96 -3.23 4.81
C TYR A 308 18.20 -2.14 4.06
N PHE A 309 16.93 -2.39 3.70
CA PHE A 309 16.21 -1.48 2.83
C PHE A 309 15.85 -0.16 3.51
N ASN A 310 15.65 -0.16 4.83
CA ASN A 310 15.52 1.07 5.60
C ASN A 310 16.78 1.92 5.51
N ALA A 311 17.97 1.32 5.68
CA ALA A 311 19.22 2.05 5.52
C ALA A 311 19.40 2.57 4.09
N THR A 312 19.07 1.76 3.07
CA THR A 312 19.18 2.20 1.67
C THR A 312 18.17 3.30 1.30
N LEU A 313 16.98 3.32 1.91
CA LEU A 313 16.03 4.42 1.74
C LEU A 313 16.66 5.73 2.22
N TRP A 314 17.21 5.73 3.44
CA TRP A 314 17.85 6.92 4.00
C TRP A 314 19.10 7.33 3.23
N GLN A 315 19.88 6.37 2.71
CA GLN A 315 21.00 6.67 1.82
C GLN A 315 20.52 7.36 0.53
N LYS A 316 19.47 6.85 -0.12
CA LYS A 316 18.88 7.49 -1.31
C LYS A 316 18.35 8.89 -1.01
N ILE A 317 17.78 9.12 0.18
CA ILE A 317 17.31 10.45 0.62
C ILE A 317 18.50 11.40 0.86
N GLN A 318 19.61 10.92 1.42
CA GLN A 318 20.82 11.74 1.62
C GLN A 318 21.47 12.14 0.28
N ASP A 319 21.30 11.33 -0.76
CA ASP A 319 21.76 11.64 -2.12
C ASP A 319 20.86 12.66 -2.86
N GLU A 320 19.69 12.99 -2.30
CA GLU A 320 18.79 14.02 -2.84
C GLU A 320 19.23 15.44 -2.43
N ASN A 321 18.72 16.45 -3.14
CA ASN A 321 18.98 17.84 -2.79
C ASN A 321 18.48 18.20 -1.38
N ASN A 322 19.09 19.22 -0.77
CA ASN A 322 18.78 19.73 0.58
C ASN A 322 17.32 20.20 0.77
N ASP A 323 16.55 20.34 -0.31
CA ASP A 323 15.14 20.71 -0.28
C ASP A 323 14.19 19.51 -0.02
N PHE A 324 14.68 18.27 -0.07
CA PHE A 324 13.85 17.06 0.03
C PHE A 324 12.95 17.06 1.27
N HIS A 325 13.49 17.35 2.45
CA HIS A 325 12.70 17.39 3.68
C HIS A 325 11.68 18.55 3.71
N GLN A 326 11.93 19.62 2.96
CA GLN A 326 10.98 20.74 2.82
C GLN A 326 9.83 20.32 1.89
N GLU A 327 10.15 19.59 0.83
CA GLU A 327 9.16 18.96 -0.05
C GLU A 327 8.28 17.97 0.72
N VAL A 328 8.85 17.12 1.58
CA VAL A 328 8.08 16.18 2.41
C VAL A 328 7.08 16.92 3.30
N ARG A 329 7.52 17.96 4.01
CA ARG A 329 6.61 18.78 4.83
C ARG A 329 5.53 19.46 3.98
N HIS A 330 5.89 19.94 2.80
CA HIS A 330 4.94 20.52 1.86
C HIS A 330 3.90 19.50 1.39
N PHE A 331 4.34 18.29 1.02
CA PHE A 331 3.47 17.18 0.65
C PHE A 331 2.47 16.84 1.77
N GLU A 332 2.93 16.77 3.01
CA GLU A 332 2.06 16.53 4.17
C GLU A 332 1.02 17.64 4.39
N ASN A 333 1.42 18.91 4.21
CA ASN A 333 0.49 20.04 4.26
C ASN A 333 -0.59 19.97 3.17
N VAL A 334 -0.20 19.56 1.95
CA VAL A 334 -1.15 19.36 0.84
C VAL A 334 -2.07 18.18 1.12
N LEU A 335 -1.56 17.06 1.64
CA LEU A 335 -2.38 15.93 2.10
C LEU A 335 -3.40 16.37 3.16
N GLN A 336 -3.00 17.18 4.13
CA GLN A 336 -3.91 17.68 5.17
C GLN A 336 -4.99 18.60 4.57
N SER A 337 -4.61 19.47 3.63
CA SER A 337 -5.54 20.35 2.91
C SER A 337 -6.55 19.55 2.10
N MET A 338 -6.07 18.56 1.34
CA MET A 338 -6.89 17.62 0.58
C MET A 338 -7.82 16.82 1.50
N THR A 339 -7.35 16.36 2.66
CA THR A 339 -8.17 15.61 3.62
C THR A 339 -9.30 16.47 4.17
N THR A 340 -8.99 17.71 4.54
CA THR A 340 -9.96 18.69 5.03
C THR A 340 -11.01 18.99 3.97
N TYR A 341 -10.57 19.24 2.74
CA TYR A 341 -11.44 19.48 1.60
C TYR A 341 -12.36 18.28 1.34
N CYS A 342 -11.81 17.08 1.20
CA CYS A 342 -12.60 15.87 0.88
C CYS A 342 -13.52 15.40 2.02
N THR A 343 -13.26 15.83 3.26
CA THR A 343 -14.17 15.60 4.39
C THR A 343 -15.36 16.55 4.35
N LYS A 344 -15.12 17.82 4.01
CA LYS A 344 -16.17 18.85 3.88
C LYS A 344 -17.01 18.70 2.62
N ALA A 345 -16.38 18.28 1.52
CA ALA A 345 -17.07 17.94 0.31
C ALA A 345 -18.01 16.76 0.63
N ASN A 346 -19.30 17.07 0.78
CA ASN A 346 -20.37 16.07 0.75
C ASN A 346 -20.33 15.45 -0.66
N VAL A 347 -19.43 14.50 -0.86
CA VAL A 347 -19.43 13.66 -2.05
C VAL A 347 -20.61 12.72 -1.89
N THR A 348 -21.82 13.25 -2.06
CA THR A 348 -23.01 12.42 -2.22
C THR A 348 -22.85 11.68 -3.55
N PRO A 349 -23.11 10.35 -3.59
CA PRO A 349 -23.06 9.52 -4.79
C PRO A 349 -24.11 9.88 -5.85
N VAL A 350 -24.36 11.17 -6.12
CA VAL A 350 -25.53 11.61 -6.88
C VAL A 350 -25.06 12.27 -8.16
N SER A 351 -25.00 11.46 -9.21
CA SER A 351 -24.98 11.83 -10.63
C SER A 351 -23.79 12.64 -11.19
N THR A 352 -23.46 12.35 -12.45
CA THR A 352 -22.37 12.96 -13.23
C THR A 352 -22.51 14.48 -13.45
N TRP A 353 -23.72 15.04 -13.29
CA TRP A 353 -23.98 16.45 -13.55
C TRP A 353 -23.66 17.37 -12.36
N GLU A 354 -23.77 16.91 -11.12
CA GLU A 354 -23.44 17.71 -9.91
C GLU A 354 -21.92 17.80 -9.67
N VAL A 355 -21.17 16.75 -10.03
CA VAL A 355 -19.70 16.71 -9.88
C VAL A 355 -19.01 17.77 -10.77
N ASN A 356 -19.60 18.10 -11.92
CA ASN A 356 -19.03 19.05 -12.87
C ASN A 356 -19.41 20.52 -12.58
N ASN A 357 -20.51 20.77 -11.88
CA ASN A 357 -21.03 22.11 -11.55
C ASN A 357 -20.77 22.56 -10.11
N ALA A 358 -20.02 21.78 -9.32
CA ALA A 358 -19.77 22.11 -7.92
C ALA A 358 -18.95 23.41 -7.78
N SER A 359 -19.61 24.45 -7.26
CA SER A 359 -19.11 25.77 -6.85
C SER A 359 -18.05 25.73 -5.73
N GLY A 360 -17.37 24.59 -5.55
CA GLY A 360 -16.55 24.27 -4.41
C GLY A 360 -15.19 23.69 -4.80
N ARG A 361 -14.57 24.11 -5.91
CA ARG A 361 -13.16 23.77 -6.17
C ARG A 361 -12.25 24.52 -5.20
N GLN A 362 -11.20 23.85 -4.73
CA GLN A 362 -10.13 24.49 -3.97
C GLN A 362 -8.83 24.37 -4.76
N THR A 363 -8.29 25.50 -5.19
CA THR A 363 -7.02 25.54 -5.93
C THR A 363 -5.84 25.39 -4.97
N ILE A 364 -4.92 24.48 -5.30
CA ILE A 364 -3.60 24.38 -4.67
C ILE A 364 -2.64 25.17 -5.58
N PRO A 365 -2.08 26.30 -5.11
CA PRO A 365 -1.26 27.16 -5.94
C PRO A 365 0.05 26.48 -6.34
N ARG A 366 0.64 26.92 -7.46
CA ARG A 366 1.98 26.50 -7.89
C ARG A 366 3.02 26.77 -6.79
N THR A 367 3.94 25.84 -6.61
CA THR A 367 5.12 25.98 -5.73
C THR A 367 6.37 25.53 -6.48
N ALA A 368 7.51 25.49 -5.78
CA ALA A 368 8.75 24.92 -6.34
C ALA A 368 8.64 23.41 -6.62
N TRP A 369 7.71 22.69 -5.99
CA TRP A 369 7.63 21.22 -6.07
C TRP A 369 6.51 20.70 -6.97
N HIS A 370 5.57 21.54 -7.39
CA HIS A 370 4.50 21.16 -8.30
C HIS A 370 3.81 22.37 -8.96
N ASP A 371 3.23 22.13 -10.14
CA ASP A 371 2.31 23.07 -10.78
C ASP A 371 0.99 23.24 -10.02
N GLN A 372 0.29 24.31 -10.33
CA GLN A 372 -1.06 24.54 -9.78
C GLN A 372 -2.00 23.40 -10.19
N PHE A 373 -2.83 22.93 -9.26
CA PHE A 373 -3.92 21.99 -9.55
C PHE A 373 -5.12 22.22 -8.62
N ASP A 374 -6.29 21.76 -9.04
CA ASP A 374 -7.50 21.88 -8.25
C ASP A 374 -7.83 20.60 -7.48
N LEU A 375 -8.32 20.79 -6.26
CA LEU A 375 -9.11 19.82 -5.52
C LEU A 375 -10.58 20.02 -5.90
N ASP A 376 -11.21 18.95 -6.35
CA ASP A 376 -12.62 18.92 -6.73
C ASP A 376 -13.30 17.65 -6.19
N PRO A 377 -14.64 17.57 -6.22
CA PRO A 377 -15.36 16.40 -5.73
C PRO A 377 -15.00 15.10 -6.48
N TYR A 378 -14.60 15.19 -7.75
CA TYR A 378 -14.22 14.03 -8.56
C TYR A 378 -12.89 13.42 -8.11
N LEU A 379 -11.89 14.26 -7.81
CA LEU A 379 -10.64 13.84 -7.19
C LEU A 379 -10.89 13.21 -5.83
N CYS A 380 -11.74 13.82 -4.99
CA CYS A 380 -12.11 13.25 -3.70
C CYS A 380 -12.78 11.88 -3.83
N LEU A 381 -13.62 11.69 -4.84
CA LEU A 381 -14.24 10.40 -5.10
C LEU A 381 -13.17 9.34 -5.42
N LYS A 382 -12.25 9.63 -6.35
CA LYS A 382 -11.14 8.73 -6.72
C LYS A 382 -10.21 8.42 -5.54
N LEU A 383 -9.92 9.40 -4.68
CA LEU A 383 -9.12 9.20 -3.47
C LEU A 383 -9.85 8.33 -2.45
N LYS A 384 -11.18 8.44 -2.35
CA LYS A 384 -12.01 7.64 -1.45
C LYS A 384 -12.11 6.18 -1.91
N MET A 385 -12.14 5.89 -3.21
CA MET A 385 -12.18 4.52 -3.77
C MET A 385 -11.23 3.55 -3.08
N GLU A 386 -11.74 2.38 -2.72
CA GLU A 386 -10.93 1.26 -2.23
C GLU A 386 -10.46 0.37 -3.38
N TRP A 387 -9.57 -0.59 -3.08
CA TRP A 387 -9.02 -1.48 -4.08
C TRP A 387 -10.12 -2.24 -4.84
N GLN A 388 -11.24 -2.59 -4.20
CA GLN A 388 -12.39 -3.23 -4.86
C GLN A 388 -13.06 -2.33 -5.90
N ASP A 389 -13.20 -1.04 -5.58
CA ASP A 389 -13.79 -0.07 -6.50
C ASP A 389 -12.88 0.11 -7.72
N TRP A 390 -11.57 0.23 -7.49
CA TRP A 390 -10.57 0.33 -8.55
C TRP A 390 -10.50 -0.92 -9.41
N GLU A 391 -10.43 -2.11 -8.80
CA GLU A 391 -10.39 -3.37 -9.53
C GLU A 391 -11.61 -3.51 -10.45
N TYR A 392 -12.81 -3.20 -9.95
CA TYR A 392 -14.03 -3.21 -10.76
C TYR A 392 -13.92 -2.27 -11.98
N VAL A 393 -13.55 -1.01 -11.75
CA VAL A 393 -13.41 0.00 -12.82
C VAL A 393 -12.34 -0.39 -13.84
N LEU A 394 -11.18 -0.84 -13.36
CA LEU A 394 -10.05 -1.21 -14.21
C LEU A 394 -10.35 -2.45 -15.05
N LYS A 395 -10.94 -3.51 -14.46
CA LYS A 395 -11.35 -4.71 -15.21
C LYS A 395 -12.35 -4.38 -16.30
N LYS A 396 -13.39 -3.60 -15.97
CA LYS A 396 -14.38 -3.19 -16.96
C LYS A 396 -13.73 -2.40 -18.08
N LYS A 397 -12.92 -1.39 -17.80
CA LYS A 397 -12.20 -0.63 -18.85
C LYS A 397 -11.27 -1.51 -19.69
N HIS A 398 -10.57 -2.47 -19.08
CA HIS A 398 -9.67 -3.38 -19.77
C HIS A 398 -10.39 -4.26 -20.78
N VAL A 399 -11.54 -4.84 -20.41
CA VAL A 399 -12.34 -5.73 -21.28
C VAL A 399 -13.00 -5.00 -22.45
N HIS A 400 -13.29 -3.72 -22.30
CA HIS A 400 -13.86 -2.88 -23.36
C HIS A 400 -12.84 -2.48 -24.44
N LYS A 401 -11.52 -2.62 -24.19
CA LYS A 401 -10.53 -2.51 -25.27
C LYS A 401 -10.70 -3.73 -26.23
N PRO A 402 -10.54 -3.57 -27.56
CA PRO A 402 -10.69 -4.68 -28.50
C PRO A 402 -9.71 -5.81 -28.18
N MET A 403 -10.19 -6.97 -27.72
CA MET A 403 -9.33 -8.14 -27.44
C MET A 403 -8.97 -8.87 -28.74
N VAL A 404 -7.82 -9.55 -28.78
CA VAL A 404 -7.35 -10.34 -29.95
C VAL A 404 -8.40 -11.34 -30.39
N LYS A 405 -8.82 -11.31 -31.67
CA LYS A 405 -9.97 -12.01 -32.28
C LYS A 405 -10.06 -13.55 -32.12
N ASN A 406 -9.10 -14.24 -31.51
CA ASN A 406 -9.16 -15.69 -31.36
C ASN A 406 -9.60 -16.09 -29.94
N GLY A 407 -10.86 -16.51 -29.78
CA GLY A 407 -11.40 -17.04 -28.52
C GLY A 407 -11.86 -16.00 -27.50
N THR A 408 -12.19 -14.78 -27.94
CA THR A 408 -12.51 -13.62 -27.06
C THR A 408 -13.73 -13.81 -26.18
N ASP A 409 -14.76 -14.50 -26.68
CA ASP A 409 -16.06 -14.59 -25.99
C ASP A 409 -16.01 -15.60 -24.83
N THR A 410 -15.13 -16.60 -24.90
CA THR A 410 -14.92 -17.58 -23.83
C THR A 410 -14.07 -17.03 -22.69
N VAL A 411 -13.11 -16.13 -22.94
CA VAL A 411 -12.32 -15.51 -21.85
C VAL A 411 -13.16 -14.49 -21.10
N ARG A 412 -13.92 -13.64 -21.80
CA ARG A 412 -14.75 -12.59 -21.17
C ARG A 412 -15.77 -13.15 -20.18
N SER A 413 -16.43 -14.26 -20.52
CA SER A 413 -17.42 -14.93 -19.68
C SER A 413 -16.85 -15.57 -18.42
N THR A 414 -15.52 -15.73 -18.33
CA THR A 414 -14.85 -16.30 -17.15
C THR A 414 -14.30 -15.24 -16.18
N ILE A 415 -14.29 -13.97 -16.57
CA ILE A 415 -13.80 -12.87 -15.74
C ILE A 415 -14.79 -12.61 -14.61
N GLN A 416 -14.30 -12.65 -13.38
CA GLN A 416 -15.10 -12.33 -12.20
C GLN A 416 -14.84 -10.91 -11.73
N TYR A 417 -15.91 -10.22 -11.31
CA TYR A 417 -15.88 -8.83 -10.87
C TYR A 417 -16.12 -8.72 -9.37
N THR A 418 -15.24 -8.01 -8.68
CA THR A 418 -15.42 -7.66 -7.27
C THR A 418 -16.57 -6.68 -7.12
N ARG A 419 -17.41 -6.90 -6.09
CA ARG A 419 -18.48 -5.95 -5.75
C ARG A 419 -17.84 -4.65 -5.22
N PRO A 420 -18.16 -3.50 -5.82
CA PRO A 420 -17.72 -2.21 -5.30
C PRO A 420 -18.15 -1.98 -3.85
N LYS A 421 -17.33 -1.22 -3.10
CA LYS A 421 -17.52 -0.96 -1.68
C LYS A 421 -18.13 0.41 -1.40
N ILE A 422 -17.73 1.45 -2.14
CA ILE A 422 -18.13 2.83 -1.83
C ILE A 422 -19.33 3.29 -2.67
N LEU A 423 -19.35 2.92 -3.94
CA LEU A 423 -20.40 3.33 -4.87
C LEU A 423 -21.15 2.12 -5.40
N HIS A 424 -22.45 2.29 -5.68
CA HIS A 424 -23.20 1.26 -6.40
C HIS A 424 -22.61 1.09 -7.82
N GLN A 425 -22.65 -0.12 -8.38
CA GLN A 425 -22.06 -0.44 -9.68
C GLN A 425 -22.52 0.50 -10.79
N THR A 426 -23.83 0.76 -10.86
CA THR A 426 -24.46 1.70 -11.82
C THR A 426 -23.87 3.10 -11.76
N LEU A 427 -23.55 3.58 -10.56
CA LEU A 427 -22.95 4.89 -10.39
C LEU A 427 -21.48 4.90 -10.82
N LEU A 428 -20.69 3.87 -10.51
CA LEU A 428 -19.33 3.76 -11.03
C LEU A 428 -19.34 3.73 -12.56
N SER A 429 -20.26 2.97 -13.16
CA SER A 429 -20.35 2.91 -14.62
C SER A 429 -20.62 4.28 -15.23
N ASN A 430 -21.53 5.06 -14.65
CA ASN A 430 -21.81 6.42 -15.11
C ASN A 430 -20.63 7.38 -14.89
N VAL A 431 -20.01 7.34 -13.71
CA VAL A 431 -18.91 8.24 -13.33
C VAL A 431 -17.63 7.97 -14.14
N PHE A 432 -17.40 6.71 -14.50
CA PHE A 432 -16.19 6.27 -15.19
C PHE A 432 -16.41 5.96 -16.68
N ASN A 433 -17.59 6.28 -17.22
CA ASN A 433 -18.02 6.00 -18.60
C ASN A 433 -17.77 4.53 -19.01
N ILE A 434 -18.13 3.60 -18.13
CA ILE A 434 -18.15 2.18 -18.45
C ILE A 434 -19.47 1.89 -19.14
N THR A 435 -19.44 1.61 -20.43
CA THR A 435 -20.64 1.28 -21.22
C THR A 435 -21.33 0.04 -20.65
N SER A 436 -22.65 0.09 -20.52
CA SER A 436 -23.50 -1.00 -20.03
C SER A 436 -23.75 -2.10 -21.05
N GLU A 437 -23.13 -2.03 -22.23
CA GLU A 437 -23.28 -3.05 -23.25
C GLU A 437 -22.56 -4.32 -22.78
N GLN A 438 -23.36 -5.32 -22.38
CA GLN A 438 -23.01 -6.67 -21.92
C GLN A 438 -22.87 -6.88 -20.40
N ASP A 439 -23.74 -6.28 -19.59
CA ASP A 439 -24.15 -6.86 -18.30
C ASP A 439 -25.35 -7.83 -18.49
N VAL A 440 -25.22 -8.83 -19.38
CA VAL A 440 -26.18 -9.94 -19.54
C VAL A 440 -25.45 -11.27 -19.39
#